data_AF-A0AAU5WXS5-F1
#
_entry.id   AF-A0AAU5WXS5-F1
#
_cell.length_a   1.000
_cell.length_b   1.000
_cell.length_c   1.000
_cell.angle_alpha   90.00
_cell.angle_beta   90.00
_cell.angle_gamma   90.00
#
_symmetry.space_group_name_H-M   'P 1'
#
loop_
_entity.id
_entity.type
_entity.pdbx_description
1 polymer ?
#
loop_
_entity_poly.entity_id
_entity_poly.type
_entity_poly.pdbx_seq_one_letter_code
_entity_poly.pdbx_strand_id
1 'polypeptide(L)'
;MIRSLAGYAVTAATLVTGGGLALVAAQAPAYAGGFSTVYSCDVPMLGSTTVVLDGWLSSPGQTAVTRPTGVRLHLSRLAVNAPVPIGSWSASAWINVGGAENTAFRVAGAGGYVPVGQPIRGDLTGDWTPAVGGTDTLSVGRLKITTNSPAIGTVTARCVPNDQSAAETLAVLPSYHPGWSGPIVPPYAGWARPVAPYRPSWRGPLA
;
A
#
# COMPACT_ATOMS: atom_id res chain seq x y z
N MET A 1 27.99 -15.36 -0.29
CA MET A 1 28.08 -14.86 -1.68
C MET A 1 26.68 -14.45 -2.13
N ILE A 2 26.40 -13.16 -2.17
CA ILE A 2 25.14 -12.58 -2.65
C ILE A 2 25.39 -12.13 -4.08
N ARG A 3 24.65 -12.68 -5.05
CA ARG A 3 24.62 -12.14 -6.42
C ARG A 3 23.39 -11.26 -6.56
N SER A 4 23.67 -9.96 -6.69
CA SER A 4 22.76 -8.91 -7.15
C SER A 4 22.12 -9.29 -8.48
N LEU A 5 20.81 -9.03 -8.61
CA LEU A 5 20.11 -9.00 -9.89
C LEU A 5 19.56 -7.59 -10.12
N ALA A 6 20.39 -6.83 -10.84
CA ALA A 6 20.07 -5.93 -11.94
C ALA A 6 18.70 -5.21 -11.93
N GLY A 7 18.79 -3.89 -11.83
CA GLY A 7 17.74 -2.97 -12.25
C GLY A 7 17.54 -2.99 -13.77
N TYR A 8 16.35 -2.54 -14.19
CA TYR A 8 16.05 -2.34 -15.60
C TYR A 8 15.36 -0.99 -15.83
N ALA A 9 16.07 -0.18 -16.62
CA ALA A 9 15.65 0.77 -17.65
C ALA A 9 14.48 1.74 -17.39
N VAL A 10 14.84 2.98 -17.06
CA VAL A 10 14.03 4.17 -17.36
C VAL A 10 14.14 4.46 -18.86
N THR A 11 13.06 4.28 -19.61
CA THR A 11 12.94 4.86 -20.95
C THR A 11 12.11 6.14 -20.85
N ALA A 12 12.81 7.27 -20.84
CA ALA A 12 12.20 8.57 -21.07
C ALA A 12 11.87 8.70 -22.56
N ALA A 13 10.59 8.79 -22.90
CA ALA A 13 10.15 9.20 -24.23
C ALA A 13 9.64 10.64 -24.16
N THR A 14 10.50 11.60 -24.48
CA THR A 14 10.10 12.96 -24.86
C THR A 14 9.82 12.99 -26.36
N LEU A 15 8.57 13.28 -26.73
CA LEU A 15 8.22 13.80 -28.05
C LEU A 15 7.12 14.85 -27.86
N VAL A 16 7.51 16.12 -27.99
CA VAL A 16 6.60 17.27 -28.13
C VAL A 16 6.50 17.55 -29.62
N THR A 17 5.32 17.38 -30.21
CA THR A 17 4.88 18.13 -31.40
C THR A 17 3.37 18.29 -31.35
N GLY A 18 2.89 19.46 -31.78
CA GLY A 18 1.61 20.06 -31.42
C GLY A 18 0.38 19.49 -32.10
N GLY A 19 -0.78 19.88 -31.58
CA GLY A 19 -2.10 19.57 -32.14
C GLY A 19 -2.99 18.89 -31.12
N GLY A 20 -3.95 19.64 -30.57
CA GLY A 20 -4.81 19.19 -29.48
C GLY A 20 -5.56 17.89 -29.77
N LEU A 21 -5.48 16.97 -28.82
CA LEU A 21 -6.51 16.04 -28.37
C LEU A 21 -6.00 15.56 -27.00
N ALA A 22 -6.83 15.70 -25.97
CA ALA A 22 -6.49 15.29 -24.61
C ALA A 22 -6.20 13.78 -24.60
N LEU A 23 -4.91 13.43 -24.63
CA LEU A 23 -4.45 12.10 -24.28
C LEU A 23 -4.78 11.94 -22.80
N VAL A 24 -5.90 11.29 -22.52
CA VAL A 24 -6.10 10.60 -21.25
C VAL A 24 -4.90 9.65 -21.18
N ALA A 25 -3.87 10.06 -20.43
CA ALA A 25 -2.82 9.15 -20.04
C ALA A 25 -3.55 8.04 -19.28
N ALA A 26 -3.78 6.91 -19.95
CA ALA A 26 -4.16 5.68 -19.30
C ALA A 26 -3.00 5.36 -18.37
N GLN A 27 -3.15 5.77 -17.12
CA GLN A 27 -2.13 5.64 -16.10
C GLN A 27 -1.82 4.14 -15.98
N ALA A 28 -0.55 3.80 -16.21
CA ALA A 28 -0.07 2.45 -16.06
C ALA A 28 -0.48 1.94 -14.66
N PRO A 29 -1.02 0.71 -14.56
CA PRO A 29 -1.43 0.16 -13.28
C PRO A 29 -0.24 0.21 -12.31
N ALA A 30 -0.53 0.57 -11.06
CA ALA A 30 0.45 0.55 -9.97
C ALA A 30 1.19 -0.79 -9.99
N TYR A 31 2.51 -0.71 -10.00
CA TYR A 31 3.37 -1.88 -9.95
C TYR A 31 3.21 -2.52 -8.58
N ALA A 32 2.53 -3.67 -8.50
CA ALA A 32 2.45 -4.47 -7.29
C ALA A 32 3.87 -4.80 -6.81
N GLY A 33 4.34 -4.15 -5.75
CA GLY A 33 5.65 -4.42 -5.20
C GLY A 33 5.65 -5.75 -4.47
N GLY A 34 6.41 -6.71 -5.02
CA GLY A 34 6.72 -7.96 -4.33
C GLY A 34 7.53 -7.67 -3.06
N PHE A 35 7.22 -8.35 -1.97
CA PHE A 35 7.98 -8.27 -0.74
C PHE A 35 8.25 -9.67 -0.18
N SER A 36 9.37 -9.79 0.54
CA SER A 36 9.75 -10.96 1.31
C SER A 36 10.23 -10.46 2.67
N THR A 37 9.47 -10.74 3.72
CA THR A 37 9.76 -10.22 5.07
C THR A 37 9.75 -11.36 6.08
N VAL A 38 10.70 -11.32 7.00
CA VAL A 38 10.80 -12.27 8.11
C VAL A 38 9.88 -11.81 9.24
N TYR A 39 9.07 -12.72 9.76
CA TYR A 39 8.14 -12.49 10.85
C TYR A 39 8.49 -13.37 12.05
N SER A 40 8.38 -12.79 13.25
CA SER A 40 8.35 -13.52 14.51
C SER A 40 6.90 -13.77 14.90
N CYS A 41 6.49 -15.04 14.92
CA CYS A 41 5.15 -15.51 15.22
C CYS A 41 5.08 -16.19 16.59
N ASP A 42 4.27 -15.63 17.49
CA ASP A 42 3.88 -16.29 18.72
C ASP A 42 2.73 -17.27 18.44
N VAL A 43 2.96 -18.55 18.72
CA VAL A 43 1.99 -19.63 18.53
C VAL A 43 1.71 -20.28 19.89
N PRO A 44 0.43 -20.37 20.33
CA PRO A 44 0.09 -21.02 21.58
C PRO A 44 0.68 -22.43 21.65
N MET A 45 1.27 -22.77 22.79
CA MET A 45 1.91 -24.07 23.08
C MET A 45 3.22 -24.37 22.34
N LEU A 46 3.52 -23.66 21.24
CA LEU A 46 4.75 -23.83 20.46
C LEU A 46 5.78 -22.70 20.71
N GLY A 47 5.34 -21.58 21.29
CA GLY A 47 6.19 -20.43 21.58
C GLY A 47 6.43 -19.55 20.35
N SER A 48 7.52 -18.76 20.40
CA SER A 48 7.91 -17.88 19.30
C SER A 48 8.63 -18.66 18.20
N THR A 49 8.19 -18.46 16.96
CA THR A 49 8.72 -19.12 15.76
C THR A 49 8.96 -18.10 14.66
N THR A 50 10.02 -18.27 13.88
CA THR A 50 10.32 -17.38 12.75
C THR A 50 9.73 -17.96 11.47
N VAL A 51 8.98 -17.16 10.73
CA VAL A 51 8.42 -17.52 9.42
C VAL A 51 8.77 -16.46 8.38
N VAL A 52 8.88 -16.88 7.13
CA VAL A 52 9.02 -15.96 5.99
C VAL A 52 7.67 -15.81 5.32
N LEU A 53 7.28 -14.55 5.10
CA LEU A 53 6.13 -14.19 4.30
C LEU A 53 6.60 -13.60 2.97
N ASP A 54 6.24 -14.29 1.88
CA ASP A 54 6.42 -13.82 0.52
C ASP A 54 5.06 -13.42 -0.08
N GLY A 55 4.99 -12.26 -0.69
CA GLY A 55 3.76 -11.78 -1.28
C GLY A 55 3.93 -10.55 -2.16
N TRP A 56 2.81 -9.99 -2.60
CA TRP A 56 2.76 -8.67 -3.21
C TRP A 56 1.59 -7.89 -2.64
N LEU A 57 1.82 -6.59 -2.46
CA LEU A 57 0.78 -5.65 -2.13
C LEU A 57 0.36 -4.94 -3.42
N SER A 58 -0.93 -4.73 -3.61
CA SER A 58 -1.46 -4.08 -4.82
C SER A 58 -2.50 -3.05 -4.46
N SER A 59 -2.42 -1.92 -5.16
CA SER A 59 -3.29 -0.76 -5.03
C SER A 59 -3.65 -0.21 -6.42
N PRO A 60 -4.65 0.67 -6.56
CA PRO A 60 -4.98 1.28 -7.85
C PRO A 60 -3.94 2.31 -8.34
N GLY A 61 -2.86 2.56 -7.58
CA GLY A 61 -1.75 3.45 -7.94
C GLY A 61 -2.05 4.92 -7.75
N GLN A 62 -3.29 5.33 -8.01
CA GLN A 62 -3.80 6.64 -7.66
C GLN A 62 -5.19 6.56 -7.02
N THR A 63 -5.44 7.47 -6.09
CA THR A 63 -6.77 7.67 -5.50
C THR A 63 -6.97 9.13 -5.14
N ALA A 64 -8.14 9.48 -4.61
CA ALA A 64 -8.46 10.82 -4.13
C ALA A 64 -8.74 10.83 -2.63
N VAL A 65 -8.46 11.95 -1.97
CA VAL A 65 -8.87 12.18 -0.58
C VAL A 65 -10.37 11.91 -0.43
N THR A 66 -10.77 11.29 0.68
CA THR A 66 -12.13 10.83 1.02
C THR A 66 -12.71 9.72 0.14
N ARG A 67 -11.96 9.18 -0.82
CA ARG A 67 -12.42 8.07 -1.66
C ARG A 67 -11.92 6.73 -1.11
N PRO A 68 -12.82 5.76 -0.83
CA PRO A 68 -12.42 4.41 -0.47
C PRO A 68 -11.55 3.79 -1.56
N THR A 69 -10.42 3.21 -1.15
CA THR A 69 -9.40 2.64 -2.02
C THR A 69 -9.19 1.20 -1.63
N GLY A 70 -9.53 0.28 -2.54
CA GLY A 70 -9.33 -1.14 -2.34
C GLY A 70 -7.84 -1.50 -2.41
N VAL A 71 -7.37 -2.23 -1.39
CA VAL A 71 -6.00 -2.75 -1.31
C VAL A 71 -6.07 -4.27 -1.18
N ARG A 72 -5.23 -4.95 -1.96
CA ARG A 72 -5.12 -6.42 -1.94
C ARG A 72 -3.70 -6.82 -1.62
N LEU A 73 -3.57 -7.62 -0.57
CA LEU A 73 -2.35 -8.31 -0.19
C LEU A 73 -2.46 -9.76 -0.65
N HIS A 74 -1.65 -10.17 -1.61
CA HIS A 74 -1.54 -11.56 -2.00
C HIS A 74 -0.42 -12.25 -1.24
N LEU A 75 -0.76 -13.35 -0.56
CA LEU A 75 0.18 -14.23 0.12
C LEU A 75 0.59 -15.34 -0.87
N SER A 76 1.79 -15.21 -1.44
CA SER A 76 2.33 -16.21 -2.37
C SER A 76 2.94 -17.42 -1.66
N ARG A 77 3.49 -17.18 -0.46
CA ARG A 77 4.00 -18.21 0.43
C ARG A 77 4.04 -17.68 1.85
N LEU A 78 3.29 -18.33 2.72
CA LEU A 78 3.50 -18.25 4.16
C LEU A 78 3.97 -19.62 4.64
N ALA A 79 5.27 -19.75 4.91
CA ALA A 79 5.91 -21.01 5.26
C ALA A 79 5.69 -21.37 6.73
N VAL A 80 4.46 -21.79 7.05
CA VAL A 80 4.14 -22.40 8.34
C VAL A 80 4.42 -23.89 8.22
N ASN A 81 5.48 -24.39 8.87
CA ASN A 81 5.75 -25.83 8.93
C ASN A 81 4.70 -26.50 9.84
N ALA A 82 3.51 -26.76 9.29
CA ALA A 82 2.44 -27.45 9.98
C ALA A 82 2.63 -28.98 9.83
N PRO A 83 2.79 -29.73 10.94
CA PRO A 83 2.96 -31.18 10.91
C PRO A 83 1.66 -31.95 10.61
N VAL A 84 0.53 -31.25 10.55
CA VAL A 84 -0.82 -31.78 10.30
C VAL A 84 -1.52 -30.94 9.23
N PRO A 85 -2.48 -31.51 8.48
CA PRO A 85 -3.21 -30.74 7.50
C PRO A 85 -4.09 -29.68 8.17
N ILE A 86 -4.23 -28.54 7.50
CA ILE A 86 -5.13 -27.46 7.89
C ILE A 86 -6.42 -27.63 7.08
N GLY A 87 -7.56 -27.72 7.75
CA GLY A 87 -8.88 -27.81 7.09
C GLY A 87 -9.34 -26.46 6.53
N SER A 88 -9.07 -25.38 7.27
CA SER A 88 -9.35 -24.01 6.84
C SER A 88 -8.44 -23.02 7.55
N TRP A 89 -8.28 -21.84 6.97
CA TRP A 89 -7.52 -20.76 7.58
C TRP A 89 -8.20 -19.41 7.35
N SER A 90 -7.93 -18.47 8.26
CA SER A 90 -8.26 -17.06 8.11
C SER A 90 -7.06 -16.24 8.54
N ALA A 91 -6.84 -15.11 7.91
CA ALA A 91 -5.79 -14.20 8.30
C ALA A 91 -6.22 -12.75 8.20
N SER A 92 -5.52 -11.91 8.94
CA SER A 92 -5.65 -10.47 8.83
C SER A 92 -4.31 -9.79 9.05
N ALA A 93 -3.99 -8.82 8.21
CA ALA A 93 -2.79 -8.02 8.32
C ALA A 93 -3.15 -6.55 8.54
N TRP A 94 -2.34 -5.86 9.33
CA TRP A 94 -2.32 -4.40 9.32
C TRP A 94 -1.45 -3.93 8.16
N ILE A 95 -1.94 -2.98 7.39
CA ILE A 95 -1.15 -2.25 6.40
C ILE A 95 -0.85 -0.89 7.02
N ASN A 96 0.43 -0.59 7.21
CA ASN A 96 0.87 0.71 7.68
C ASN A 96 1.01 1.63 6.47
N VAL A 97 0.47 2.83 6.60
CA VAL A 97 0.58 3.93 5.65
C VAL A 97 1.58 4.92 6.23
N GLY A 98 2.61 5.27 5.48
CA GLY A 98 3.57 6.29 5.88
C GLY A 98 3.91 7.22 4.72
N GLY A 99 4.00 8.52 4.98
CA GLY A 99 4.24 9.53 3.95
C GLY A 99 3.50 10.82 4.28
N ALA A 100 2.58 11.20 3.39
CA ALA A 100 1.68 12.33 3.59
C ALA A 100 0.67 12.06 4.72
N GLU A 101 0.21 10.82 4.84
CA GLU A 101 -0.54 10.30 5.98
C GLU A 101 0.29 9.29 6.77
N ASN A 102 0.08 9.23 8.09
CA ASN A 102 0.67 8.20 8.95
C ASN A 102 -0.44 7.49 9.72
N THR A 103 -0.89 6.36 9.18
CA THR A 103 -2.06 5.62 9.68
C THR A 103 -1.87 4.12 9.48
N ALA A 104 -2.84 3.32 9.92
CA ALA A 104 -2.88 1.90 9.61
C ALA A 104 -4.33 1.44 9.39
N PHE A 105 -4.52 0.52 8.47
CA PHE A 105 -5.80 -0.13 8.21
C PHE A 105 -5.64 -1.64 8.12
N ARG A 106 -6.75 -2.38 8.13
CA ARG A 106 -6.72 -3.84 8.19
C ARG A 106 -7.22 -4.46 6.90
N VAL A 107 -6.48 -5.44 6.41
CA VAL A 107 -6.92 -6.36 5.34
C VAL A 107 -7.19 -7.73 5.95
N ALA A 108 -8.14 -8.46 5.40
CA ALA A 108 -8.50 -9.80 5.88
C ALA A 108 -8.88 -10.73 4.72
N GLY A 109 -8.77 -12.02 4.99
CA GLY A 109 -9.10 -13.06 4.02
C GLY A 109 -9.09 -14.42 4.69
N ALA A 110 -9.53 -15.41 3.92
CA ALA A 110 -9.63 -16.78 4.36
C ALA A 110 -9.41 -17.73 3.19
N GLY A 111 -9.11 -18.98 3.51
CA GLY A 111 -8.99 -20.04 2.53
C GLY A 111 -9.30 -21.40 3.13
N GLY A 112 -9.29 -22.39 2.26
CA GLY A 112 -9.68 -23.75 2.59
C GLY A 112 -8.50 -24.62 2.99
N TYR A 113 -8.60 -25.88 2.58
CA TYR A 113 -7.67 -26.94 2.93
C TYR A 113 -6.23 -26.64 2.49
N VAL A 114 -5.27 -26.89 3.39
CA VAL A 114 -3.83 -26.85 3.11
C VAL A 114 -3.21 -28.19 3.51
N PRO A 115 -2.60 -28.93 2.57
CA PRO A 115 -1.92 -30.19 2.88
C PRO A 115 -0.75 -30.01 3.84
N VAL A 116 -0.32 -31.11 4.48
CA VAL A 116 0.88 -31.15 5.34
C VAL A 116 2.10 -30.62 4.57
N GLY A 117 2.88 -29.75 5.21
CA GLY A 117 4.10 -29.18 4.65
C GLY A 117 3.91 -28.20 3.49
N GLN A 118 2.67 -27.90 3.09
CA GLN A 118 2.39 -26.89 2.08
C GLN A 118 2.22 -25.51 2.72
N PRO A 119 2.72 -24.44 2.08
CA PRO A 119 2.55 -23.08 2.59
C PRO A 119 1.09 -22.63 2.46
N ILE A 120 0.68 -21.72 3.35
CA ILE A 120 -0.59 -21.01 3.19
C ILE A 120 -0.43 -20.01 2.05
N ARG A 121 -1.45 -19.94 1.19
CA ARG A 121 -1.56 -19.01 0.06
C ARG A 121 -2.97 -18.45 -0.03
N GLY A 122 -3.10 -17.22 -0.51
CA GLY A 122 -4.40 -16.60 -0.73
C GLY A 122 -4.34 -15.08 -0.67
N ASP A 123 -5.51 -14.46 -0.73
CA ASP A 123 -5.64 -13.01 -0.78
C ASP A 123 -6.28 -12.46 0.50
N LEU A 124 -5.73 -11.35 0.98
CA LEU A 124 -6.36 -10.51 1.99
C LEU A 124 -6.75 -9.19 1.32
N THR A 125 -7.97 -8.74 1.55
CA THR A 125 -8.49 -7.49 0.98
C THR A 125 -9.01 -6.58 2.08
N GLY A 126 -8.97 -5.28 1.82
CA GLY A 126 -9.56 -4.27 2.69
C GLY A 126 -9.53 -2.92 2.00
N ASP A 127 -10.28 -1.97 2.56
CA ASP A 127 -10.37 -0.63 2.04
C ASP A 127 -9.68 0.36 2.99
N TRP A 128 -9.06 1.37 2.39
CA TRP A 128 -8.55 2.54 3.09
C TRP A 128 -9.10 3.80 2.43
N THR A 129 -9.50 4.78 3.24
CA THR A 129 -9.99 6.08 2.78
C THR A 129 -8.98 7.15 3.20
N PRO A 130 -8.15 7.66 2.26
CA PRO A 130 -7.15 8.67 2.58
C PRO A 130 -7.79 9.97 3.07
N ALA A 131 -7.21 10.57 4.09
CA ALA A 131 -7.62 11.88 4.61
C ALA A 131 -6.74 13.01 4.09
N VAL A 132 -5.50 12.71 3.66
CA VAL A 132 -4.51 13.69 3.24
C VAL A 132 -4.02 13.39 1.83
N GLY A 133 -3.91 14.43 1.00
CA GLY A 133 -3.33 14.32 -0.35
C GLY A 133 -1.81 14.31 -0.30
N GLY A 134 -1.17 13.52 -1.16
CA GLY A 134 0.28 13.37 -1.23
C GLY A 134 0.68 11.96 -1.65
N THR A 135 1.95 11.62 -1.49
CA THR A 135 2.46 10.27 -1.79
C THR A 135 2.61 9.49 -0.49
N ASP A 136 1.99 8.32 -0.45
CA ASP A 136 2.04 7.42 0.68
C ASP A 136 2.70 6.09 0.30
N THR A 137 3.46 5.54 1.23
CA THR A 137 4.05 4.20 1.15
C THR A 137 3.22 3.24 1.99
N LEU A 138 2.92 2.08 1.44
CA LEU A 138 2.17 1.03 2.11
C LEU A 138 3.14 -0.10 2.44
N SER A 139 3.12 -0.54 3.70
CA SER A 139 3.95 -1.64 4.18
C SER A 139 3.10 -2.62 4.98
N VAL A 140 3.44 -3.91 4.90
CA VAL A 140 2.74 -4.95 5.64
C VAL A 140 3.26 -4.97 7.08
N GLY A 141 2.38 -4.67 8.02
CA GLY A 141 2.65 -4.67 9.45
C GLY A 141 2.34 -6.03 10.09
N ARG A 142 1.74 -5.97 11.29
CA ARG A 142 1.39 -7.15 12.09
C ARG A 142 0.40 -8.05 11.36
N LEU A 143 0.62 -9.36 11.44
CA LEU A 143 -0.22 -10.39 10.83
C LEU A 143 -0.79 -11.30 11.93
N LYS A 144 -2.08 -11.64 11.83
CA LYS A 144 -2.74 -12.65 12.66
C LYS A 144 -3.25 -13.73 11.73
N ILE A 145 -2.91 -14.99 11.99
CA ILE A 145 -3.41 -16.14 11.25
C ILE A 145 -4.09 -17.08 12.22
N THR A 146 -5.28 -17.54 11.87
CA THR A 146 -6.01 -18.57 12.59
C THR A 146 -6.21 -19.76 11.64
N THR A 147 -5.69 -20.91 12.03
CA THR A 147 -5.84 -22.18 11.32
C THR A 147 -6.77 -23.10 12.10
N ASN A 148 -7.60 -23.84 11.40
CA ASN A 148 -8.42 -24.90 11.96
C ASN A 148 -7.96 -26.23 11.36
N SER A 149 -7.58 -27.17 12.21
CA SER A 149 -7.25 -28.53 11.81
C SER A 149 -8.19 -29.51 12.51
N PRO A 150 -8.71 -30.52 11.80
CA PRO A 150 -9.54 -31.56 12.41
C PRO A 150 -8.81 -32.35 13.51
N ALA A 151 -7.48 -32.42 13.44
CA ALA A 151 -6.67 -33.23 14.35
C ALA A 151 -6.30 -32.49 15.65
N ILE A 152 -6.07 -31.17 15.57
CA ILE A 152 -5.52 -30.37 16.70
C ILE A 152 -6.42 -29.20 17.10
N GLY A 153 -7.55 -29.00 16.42
CA GLY A 153 -8.47 -27.90 16.67
C GLY A 153 -7.98 -26.57 16.08
N THR A 154 -8.35 -25.47 16.73
CA THR A 154 -8.06 -24.11 16.25
C THR A 154 -6.80 -23.54 16.89
N VAL A 155 -5.86 -23.09 16.07
CA VAL A 155 -4.62 -22.44 16.51
C VAL A 155 -4.58 -21.02 15.94
N THR A 156 -4.18 -20.05 16.76
CA THR A 156 -4.04 -18.64 16.32
C THR A 156 -2.63 -18.16 16.57
N ALA A 157 -1.91 -17.86 15.49
CA ALA A 157 -0.60 -17.26 15.50
C ALA A 157 -0.68 -15.73 15.40
N ARG A 158 0.18 -15.03 16.16
CA ARG A 158 0.35 -13.57 16.08
C ARG A 158 1.77 -13.26 15.65
N CYS A 159 1.90 -12.63 14.50
CA CYS A 159 3.17 -12.41 13.82
C CYS A 159 3.50 -10.93 13.73
N VAL A 160 4.74 -10.58 14.06
CA VAL A 160 5.30 -9.23 13.95
C VAL A 160 6.45 -9.27 12.96
N PRO A 161 6.51 -8.37 11.97
CA PRO A 161 7.63 -8.32 11.04
C PRO A 161 8.90 -7.89 11.79
N ASN A 162 10.03 -8.52 11.49
CA ASN A 162 11.33 -8.18 12.07
C ASN A 162 11.88 -6.88 11.47
N ASP A 163 11.57 -6.63 10.20
CA ASP A 163 11.93 -5.41 9.47
C ASP A 163 10.70 -4.88 8.74
N GLN A 164 10.58 -3.55 8.61
CA GLN A 164 9.54 -2.95 7.76
C GLN A 164 10.05 -2.77 6.34
N SER A 165 9.48 -3.51 5.40
CA SER A 165 9.72 -3.30 3.97
C SER A 165 8.51 -2.61 3.35
N ALA A 166 8.72 -1.43 2.77
CA ALA A 166 7.69 -0.80 1.94
C ALA A 166 7.43 -1.72 0.74
N ALA A 167 6.15 -2.03 0.51
CA ALA A 167 5.74 -2.97 -0.52
C ALA A 167 5.00 -2.28 -1.67
N GLU A 168 4.51 -1.05 -1.49
CA GLU A 168 3.75 -0.34 -2.52
C GLU A 168 3.82 1.18 -2.26
N THR A 169 3.68 1.98 -3.32
CA THR A 169 3.52 3.44 -3.22
C THR A 169 2.21 3.84 -3.88
N LEU A 170 1.41 4.67 -3.20
CA LEU A 170 0.14 5.20 -3.68
C LEU A 170 0.19 6.72 -3.74
N ALA A 171 -0.25 7.31 -4.86
CA ALA A 171 -0.46 8.75 -4.96
C ALA A 171 -1.92 9.10 -4.62
N VAL A 172 -2.11 9.95 -3.62
CA VAL A 172 -3.40 10.50 -3.21
C VAL A 172 -3.54 11.91 -3.76
N LEU A 173 -4.45 12.08 -4.71
CA LEU A 173 -4.80 13.38 -5.26
C LEU A 173 -5.56 14.20 -4.20
N PRO A 174 -5.25 15.49 -4.04
CA PRO A 174 -5.96 16.36 -3.11
C PRO A 174 -7.45 16.41 -3.47
N SER A 175 -8.29 16.73 -2.47
CA SER A 175 -9.71 16.99 -2.68
C SER A 175 -9.89 17.98 -3.82
N TYR A 176 -10.45 17.53 -4.94
CA TYR A 176 -10.74 18.43 -6.05
C TYR A 176 -11.84 19.38 -5.60
N HIS A 177 -11.47 20.65 -5.34
CA HIS A 177 -12.42 21.73 -5.16
C HIS A 177 -12.63 22.39 -6.54
N PRO A 178 -13.72 22.10 -7.27
CA PRO A 178 -14.06 22.83 -8.48
C PRO A 178 -14.33 24.29 -8.08
N GLY A 179 -13.39 25.20 -8.35
CA GLY A 179 -13.59 26.64 -8.13
C GLY A 179 -12.39 27.42 -7.61
N TRP A 180 -11.31 26.77 -7.18
CA TRP A 180 -10.09 27.48 -6.78
C TRP A 180 -9.16 27.62 -8.00
N SER A 181 -9.38 28.67 -8.80
CA SER A 181 -8.36 29.13 -9.75
C SER A 181 -7.11 29.52 -8.94
N GLY A 182 -5.93 29.06 -9.38
CA GLY A 182 -4.66 29.14 -8.66
C GLY A 182 -4.25 30.52 -8.11
N PRO A 183 -3.09 30.60 -7.44
CA PRO A 183 -2.64 31.85 -6.81
C PRO A 183 -2.64 32.99 -7.82
N ILE A 184 -3.34 34.08 -7.48
CA ILE A 184 -3.31 35.30 -8.28
C ILE A 184 -1.97 35.96 -8.02
N VAL A 185 -1.05 35.81 -8.96
CA VAL A 185 0.07 36.73 -9.10
C VAL A 185 -0.52 38.01 -9.69
N PRO A 186 -0.55 39.15 -8.96
CA PRO A 186 -0.91 40.42 -9.58
C PRO A 186 0.02 40.63 -10.78
N PRO A 187 -0.46 41.07 -11.95
CA PRO A 187 0.44 41.47 -13.02
C PRO A 187 1.43 42.49 -12.44
N TYR A 188 2.73 42.20 -12.55
CA TYR A 188 3.80 43.02 -12.03
C TYR A 188 3.55 44.50 -12.36
N ALA A 189 3.13 45.28 -11.35
CA ALA A 189 3.14 46.72 -11.43
C ALA A 189 4.60 47.16 -11.23
N GLY A 190 5.16 47.78 -12.26
CA GLY A 190 6.58 48.11 -12.35
C GLY A 190 7.16 48.81 -11.13
N TRP A 191 8.42 48.47 -10.86
CA TRP A 191 9.50 49.26 -10.26
C TRP A 191 9.12 50.51 -9.44
N ALA A 192 8.26 50.40 -8.44
CA ALA A 192 8.13 51.45 -7.42
C ALA A 192 7.52 50.91 -6.13
N ARG A 193 8.39 50.82 -5.11
CA ARG A 193 8.15 50.69 -3.65
C ARG A 193 8.34 49.30 -3.04
N PRO A 194 8.89 49.22 -1.80
CA PRO A 194 9.07 47.96 -1.11
C PRO A 194 7.71 47.48 -0.60
N VAL A 195 7.23 46.37 -1.14
CA VAL A 195 5.99 45.74 -0.69
C VAL A 195 6.33 44.79 0.47
N ALA A 196 5.55 44.89 1.55
CA ALA A 196 5.58 44.02 2.72
C ALA A 196 5.59 42.51 2.35
N PRO A 197 6.04 41.59 3.24
CA PRO A 197 6.20 40.18 2.91
C PRO A 197 4.91 39.58 2.32
N TYR A 198 5.06 39.06 1.11
CA TYR A 198 4.00 38.46 0.30
C TYR A 198 3.25 37.40 1.10
N ARG A 199 1.97 37.66 1.40
CA ARG A 199 1.01 36.62 1.81
C ARG A 199 0.19 36.24 0.57
N PRO A 200 0.28 35.01 0.06
CA PRO A 200 -0.61 34.57 -1.01
C PRO A 200 -2.06 34.68 -0.51
N SER A 201 -2.84 35.51 -1.18
CA SER A 201 -4.29 35.58 -0.97
C SER A 201 -4.96 34.70 -2.00
N TRP A 202 -5.87 33.87 -1.53
CA TRP A 202 -6.67 33.00 -2.38
C TRP A 202 -8.00 33.69 -2.69
N ARG A 203 -8.47 33.64 -3.95
CA ARG A 203 -9.83 34.08 -4.26
C ARG A 203 -10.81 32.94 -4.01
N GLY A 204 -11.87 33.25 -3.26
CA GLY A 204 -13.03 32.39 -3.14
C GLY A 204 -13.79 32.25 -4.47
N PRO A 205 -14.78 31.34 -4.51
CA PRO A 205 -15.52 31.03 -5.73
C PRO A 205 -16.20 32.29 -6.30
N LEU A 206 -16.14 32.44 -7.62
CA LEU A 206 -16.95 33.42 -8.35
C LEU A 206 -18.41 32.93 -8.29
N ALA A 207 -19.27 33.75 -7.69
CA ALA A 207 -20.72 33.56 -7.68
C ALA A 207 -21.31 33.73 -9.10
#